data_AF-A0A7M3M0I3-F1
#
_entry.id   AF-A0A7M3M0I3-F1
#
_cell.length_a   1.000
_cell.length_b   1.000
_cell.length_c   1.000
_cell.angle_alpha   90.00
_cell.angle_beta   90.00
_cell.angle_gamma   90.00
#
_symmetry.space_group_name_H-M   'P 1'
#
loop_
_entity.id
_entity.type
_entity.pdbx_description
1 polymer ?
#
loop_
_entity_poly.entity_id
_entity_poly.type
_entity_poly.pdbx_seq_one_letter_code
_entity_poly.pdbx_strand_id
1 'polypeptide(L)'
;MSTGAGAADGFTSAADEAARRATVGTGSGFCHALGMAILMVAEWVRADLDGASAASLASRSYLKDMADRARALAETGWYRDVSELFEAISFDQPRAALWAAVFMALVVRLNRNGPHQVQRVISVAAAVYCVVGAVALLPYTAAPGEFVFLLLLAFCGGIVRAATR
;
A
#
# COMPACT_ATOMS: atom_id res chain seq x y z
N MET A 1 10.62 2.07 57.41
CA MET A 1 10.24 0.95 56.52
C MET A 1 9.41 1.51 55.38
N SER A 2 9.83 1.23 54.14
CA SER A 2 9.06 1.21 52.87
C SER A 2 8.25 2.43 52.42
N THR A 3 8.24 2.87 51.16
CA THR A 3 9.04 2.64 49.93
C THR A 3 8.50 3.66 48.93
N GLY A 4 9.37 4.35 48.19
CA GLY A 4 8.98 5.13 47.03
C GLY A 4 8.46 4.24 45.90
N ALA A 5 7.38 4.65 45.25
CA ALA A 5 6.91 4.12 43.98
C ALA A 5 6.03 5.19 43.31
N GLY A 6 6.64 6.10 42.54
CA GLY A 6 5.89 7.17 41.87
C GLY A 6 6.60 7.81 40.67
N ALA A 7 7.62 7.15 40.10
CA ALA A 7 8.46 7.76 39.06
C ALA A 7 8.75 6.87 37.84
N ALA A 8 8.02 5.75 37.65
CA ALA A 8 8.28 4.81 36.56
C ALA A 8 7.38 4.99 35.32
N ASP A 9 6.24 5.68 35.43
CA ASP A 9 5.24 5.72 34.33
C ASP A 9 5.53 6.78 33.25
N GLY A 10 6.43 7.73 33.51
CA GLY A 10 6.71 8.84 32.58
C GLY A 10 7.76 8.52 31.50
N PHE A 11 8.68 7.57 31.75
CA PHE A 11 9.82 7.32 30.87
C PHE A 11 9.55 6.24 29.82
N THR A 12 8.73 5.23 30.15
CA THR A 12 8.22 4.21 29.21
C THR A 12 7.33 4.84 28.15
N SER A 13 6.42 5.73 28.55
CA SER A 13 5.52 6.49 27.66
C SER A 13 6.25 7.19 26.50
N ALA A 14 7.31 7.96 26.77
CA ALA A 14 8.00 8.72 25.73
C ALA A 14 8.85 7.84 24.80
N ALA A 15 9.49 6.81 25.33
CA ALA A 15 10.27 5.84 24.55
C ALA A 15 9.37 4.97 23.66
N ASP A 16 8.23 4.53 24.18
CA ASP A 16 7.22 3.75 23.45
C ASP A 16 6.55 4.59 22.35
N GLU A 17 6.26 5.86 22.62
CA GLU A 17 5.75 6.82 21.65
C GLU A 17 6.76 7.08 20.52
N ALA A 18 8.06 7.21 20.84
CA ALA A 18 9.12 7.38 19.86
C ALA A 18 9.35 6.11 19.01
N ALA A 19 9.35 4.93 19.64
CA ALA A 19 9.44 3.64 18.97
C ALA A 19 8.24 3.39 18.03
N ARG A 20 7.04 3.82 18.46
CA ARG A 20 5.83 3.80 17.64
C ARG A 20 5.98 4.74 16.44
N ARG A 21 6.38 6.01 16.63
CA ARG A 21 6.61 6.94 15.50
C ARG A 21 7.63 6.42 14.49
N ALA A 22 8.66 5.70 14.93
CA ALA A 22 9.63 5.06 14.04
C ALA A 22 9.02 3.89 13.24
N THR A 23 7.99 3.23 13.78
CA THR A 23 7.31 2.06 13.19
C THR A 23 6.21 2.45 12.20
N VAL A 24 5.43 3.49 12.53
CA VAL A 24 4.28 3.97 11.75
C VAL A 24 4.52 5.36 11.13
N GLY A 25 5.78 5.72 10.94
CA GLY A 25 6.19 7.06 10.48
C GLY A 25 5.61 7.45 9.12
N THR A 26 5.58 8.75 8.86
CA THR A 26 4.92 9.37 7.68
C THR A 26 5.34 8.74 6.35
N GLY A 27 6.61 8.38 6.18
CA GLY A 27 7.11 7.75 4.93
C GLY A 27 6.48 6.37 4.67
N SER A 28 6.48 5.49 5.68
CA SER A 28 5.81 4.18 5.56
C SER A 28 4.29 4.34 5.34
N GLY A 29 3.67 5.32 6.02
CA GLY A 29 2.25 5.61 5.85
C GLY A 29 1.87 6.00 4.43
N PHE A 30 2.68 6.84 3.78
CA PHE A 30 2.46 7.18 2.37
C PHE A 30 2.58 5.95 1.46
N CYS A 31 3.60 5.11 1.67
CA CYS A 31 3.79 3.88 0.90
C CYS A 31 2.58 2.95 1.03
N HIS A 32 2.06 2.76 2.24
CA HIS A 32 0.88 1.92 2.48
C HIS A 32 -0.38 2.50 1.88
N ALA A 33 -0.56 3.82 1.93
CA ALA A 33 -1.68 4.49 1.26
C ALA A 33 -1.62 4.34 -0.26
N LEU A 34 -0.42 4.44 -0.83
CA LEU A 34 -0.19 4.22 -2.26
C LEU A 34 -0.52 2.79 -2.67
N GLY A 35 -0.04 1.79 -1.92
CA GLY A 35 -0.35 0.38 -2.17
C GLY A 35 -1.84 0.05 -1.98
N MET A 36 -2.52 0.72 -1.06
CA MET A 36 -3.97 0.57 -0.88
C MET A 36 -4.74 1.19 -2.05
N ALA A 37 -4.37 2.39 -2.49
CA ALA A 37 -5.02 3.07 -3.61
C ALA A 37 -4.91 2.24 -4.90
N ILE A 38 -3.70 1.75 -5.23
CA ILE A 38 -3.50 0.97 -6.45
C ILE A 38 -4.22 -0.39 -6.38
N LEU A 39 -4.29 -1.02 -5.19
CA LEU A 39 -5.06 -2.24 -4.98
C LEU A 39 -6.56 -2.03 -5.23
N MET A 40 -7.12 -0.92 -4.73
CA MET A 40 -8.53 -0.59 -4.95
C MET A 40 -8.84 -0.36 -6.42
N VAL A 41 -7.95 0.33 -7.15
CA VAL A 41 -8.11 0.50 -8.61
C VAL A 41 -8.03 -0.84 -9.33
N ALA A 42 -7.05 -1.69 -8.99
CA ALA A 42 -6.90 -3.00 -9.61
C ALA A 42 -8.13 -3.90 -9.36
N GLU A 43 -8.69 -3.89 -8.16
CA GLU A 43 -9.91 -4.64 -7.84
C GLU A 43 -11.16 -4.04 -8.50
N TRP A 44 -11.25 -2.72 -8.64
CA TRP A 44 -12.33 -2.08 -9.38
C TRP A 44 -12.29 -2.47 -10.86
N VAL A 45 -11.13 -2.35 -11.51
CA VAL A 45 -10.95 -2.80 -12.91
C VAL A 45 -11.33 -4.27 -13.03
N ARG A 46 -10.84 -5.13 -12.12
CA ARG A 46 -11.18 -6.56 -12.15
C ARG A 46 -12.68 -6.79 -12.03
N ALA A 47 -13.36 -6.12 -11.11
CA ALA A 47 -14.80 -6.27 -10.90
C ALA A 47 -15.61 -5.75 -12.10
N ASP A 48 -15.15 -4.71 -12.77
CA ASP A 48 -15.78 -4.19 -14.00
C ASP A 48 -15.57 -5.14 -15.20
N LEU A 49 -14.42 -5.81 -15.27
CA LEU A 49 -14.14 -6.80 -16.31
C LEU A 49 -14.88 -8.13 -16.07
N ASP A 50 -15.21 -8.45 -14.82
CA ASP A 50 -15.87 -9.70 -14.46
C ASP A 50 -17.29 -9.75 -15.05
N GLY A 51 -17.56 -10.76 -15.88
CA GLY A 51 -18.85 -10.91 -16.59
C GLY A 51 -19.09 -9.95 -17.76
N ALA A 52 -18.10 -9.15 -18.16
CA ALA A 52 -18.23 -8.24 -19.31
C ALA A 52 -18.20 -8.98 -20.66
N SER A 53 -19.09 -8.60 -21.58
CA SER A 53 -19.05 -9.09 -22.96
C SER A 53 -17.96 -8.38 -23.79
N ALA A 54 -17.51 -9.02 -24.87
CA ALA A 54 -16.50 -8.43 -25.77
C ALA A 54 -16.91 -7.06 -26.34
N ALA A 55 -18.21 -6.87 -26.65
CA ALA A 55 -18.75 -5.59 -27.11
C ALA A 55 -18.70 -4.52 -26.01
N SER A 56 -18.98 -4.91 -24.76
CA SER A 56 -18.89 -4.02 -23.59
C SER A 56 -17.44 -3.62 -23.30
N LEU A 57 -16.48 -4.54 -23.44
CA LEU A 57 -15.05 -4.25 -23.30
C LEU A 57 -14.56 -3.22 -24.32
N ALA A 58 -14.97 -3.36 -25.59
CA ALA A 58 -14.58 -2.42 -26.65
C ALA A 58 -15.04 -0.98 -26.40
N SER A 59 -16.13 -0.78 -25.63
CA SER A 59 -16.65 0.55 -25.29
C SER A 59 -15.92 1.25 -24.13
N ARG A 60 -15.04 0.55 -23.39
CA ARG A 60 -14.34 1.11 -22.24
C ARG A 60 -13.09 1.86 -22.67
N SER A 61 -13.18 3.19 -22.77
CA SER A 61 -12.05 4.05 -23.16
C SER A 61 -10.82 3.90 -22.26
N TYR A 62 -11.04 3.67 -20.96
CA TYR A 62 -9.97 3.55 -19.98
C TYR A 62 -9.04 2.36 -20.23
N LEU A 63 -9.53 1.28 -20.89
CA LEU A 63 -8.71 0.13 -21.24
C LEU A 63 -7.67 0.47 -22.31
N LYS A 64 -8.04 1.36 -23.24
CA LYS A 64 -7.11 1.90 -24.23
C LYS A 64 -6.03 2.74 -23.53
N ASP A 65 -6.44 3.62 -22.62
CA ASP A 65 -5.52 4.49 -21.89
C ASP A 65 -4.54 3.68 -21.02
N MET A 66 -5.02 2.61 -20.38
CA MET A 66 -4.17 1.65 -19.66
C MET A 66 -3.17 0.97 -20.59
N ALA A 67 -3.61 0.49 -21.76
CA ALA A 67 -2.74 -0.18 -22.72
C ALA A 67 -1.68 0.76 -23.30
N ASP A 68 -2.06 2.00 -23.63
CA ASP A 68 -1.14 3.00 -24.14
C ASP A 68 -0.11 3.41 -23.07
N ARG A 69 -0.53 3.55 -21.81
CA ARG A 69 0.39 3.79 -20.68
C ARG A 69 1.32 2.60 -20.43
N ALA A 70 0.83 1.37 -20.53
CA ALA A 70 1.67 0.17 -20.40
C ALA A 70 2.75 0.09 -21.49
N ARG A 71 2.40 0.41 -22.74
CA ARG A 71 3.38 0.48 -23.85
C ARG A 71 4.44 1.54 -23.60
N ALA A 72 4.03 2.75 -23.25
CA ALA A 72 4.97 3.84 -22.95
C ALA A 72 5.93 3.49 -21.81
N LEU A 73 5.44 2.79 -20.77
CA LEU A 73 6.29 2.33 -19.67
C LEU A 73 7.23 1.20 -20.09
N ALA A 74 6.78 0.26 -20.93
CA ALA A 74 7.62 -0.84 -21.41
C ALA A 74 8.86 -0.35 -22.19
N GLU A 75 8.78 0.81 -22.85
CA GLU A 75 9.90 1.42 -23.58
C GLU A 75 11.03 1.93 -22.65
N THR A 76 10.77 2.10 -21.35
CA THR A 76 11.72 2.72 -20.41
C THR A 76 12.74 1.75 -19.78
N GLY A 77 12.61 0.44 -20.02
CA GLY A 77 13.48 -0.61 -19.48
C GLY A 77 13.29 -0.90 -18.00
N TRP A 78 13.36 0.13 -17.13
CA TRP A 78 13.27 -0.03 -15.67
C TRP A 78 11.91 -0.57 -15.22
N TYR A 79 10.82 -0.22 -15.92
CA TYR A 79 9.48 -0.67 -15.58
C TYR A 79 9.35 -2.19 -15.68
N ARG A 80 9.95 -2.79 -16.72
CA ARG A 80 9.98 -4.24 -16.88
C ARG A 80 10.68 -4.91 -15.69
N ASP A 81 11.84 -4.39 -15.30
CA ASP A 81 12.63 -4.96 -14.20
C ASP A 81 11.84 -4.91 -12.87
N VAL A 82 11.06 -3.84 -12.62
CA VAL A 82 10.22 -3.74 -11.42
C VAL A 82 9.00 -4.67 -11.49
N SER A 83 8.37 -4.80 -12.66
CA SER A 83 7.26 -5.75 -12.86
C SER A 83 7.71 -7.20 -12.66
N GLU A 84 8.84 -7.60 -13.25
CA GLU A 84 9.42 -8.93 -13.09
C GLU A 84 9.84 -9.18 -11.64
N LEU A 85 10.46 -8.19 -10.98
CA LEU A 85 10.77 -8.28 -9.55
C LEU A 85 9.50 -8.49 -8.72
N PHE A 86 8.43 -7.75 -9.01
CA PHE A 86 7.17 -7.87 -8.28
C PHE A 86 6.55 -9.25 -8.44
N GLU A 87 6.53 -9.80 -9.66
CA GLU A 87 6.07 -11.16 -9.93
C GLU A 87 6.90 -12.20 -9.16
N ALA A 88 8.24 -12.09 -9.21
CA ALA A 88 9.15 -12.99 -8.54
C ALA A 88 8.97 -12.99 -7.01
N ILE A 89 8.90 -11.82 -6.38
CA ILE A 89 8.70 -11.73 -4.91
C ILE A 89 7.27 -12.06 -4.49
N SER A 90 6.32 -12.05 -5.43
CA SER A 90 4.91 -12.39 -5.17
C SER A 90 4.59 -13.86 -5.42
N PHE A 91 5.57 -14.69 -5.80
CA PHE A 91 5.37 -16.11 -6.11
C PHE A 91 4.26 -16.33 -7.16
N ASP A 92 4.28 -15.54 -8.24
CA ASP A 92 3.25 -15.53 -9.30
C ASP A 92 1.82 -15.18 -8.82
N GLN A 93 1.70 -14.66 -7.59
CA GLN A 93 0.44 -14.21 -6.99
C GLN A 93 0.49 -12.72 -6.60
N PRO A 94 0.76 -11.79 -7.56
CA PRO A 94 0.93 -10.35 -7.29
C PRO A 94 -0.27 -9.75 -6.56
N ARG A 95 -1.47 -10.22 -6.89
CA ARG A 95 -2.71 -9.80 -6.23
C ARG A 95 -2.74 -10.19 -4.74
N ALA A 96 -2.46 -11.45 -4.42
CA ALA A 96 -2.48 -11.94 -3.05
C ALA A 96 -1.39 -11.27 -2.22
N ALA A 97 -0.20 -11.08 -2.81
CA ALA A 97 0.91 -10.37 -2.19
C ALA A 97 0.56 -8.92 -1.84
N LEU A 98 -0.09 -8.18 -2.75
CA LEU A 98 -0.49 -6.79 -2.49
C LEU A 98 -1.57 -6.70 -1.41
N TRP A 99 -2.58 -7.59 -1.44
CA TRP A 99 -3.56 -7.71 -0.35
C TRP A 99 -2.88 -7.99 0.99
N ALA A 100 -1.98 -8.96 1.04
CA ALA A 100 -1.24 -9.30 2.26
C ALA A 100 -0.42 -8.11 2.78
N ALA A 101 0.27 -7.38 1.90
CA ALA A 101 1.04 -6.19 2.29
C ALA A 101 0.15 -5.09 2.89
N VAL A 102 -1.00 -4.80 2.27
CA VAL A 102 -1.95 -3.79 2.76
C VAL A 102 -2.55 -4.23 4.10
N PHE A 103 -2.94 -5.50 4.26
CA PHE A 103 -3.43 -6.02 5.54
C PHE A 103 -2.38 -5.97 6.63
N MET A 104 -1.14 -6.37 6.34
CA MET A 104 -0.04 -6.31 7.30
C MET A 104 0.24 -4.86 7.74
N ALA A 105 0.18 -3.90 6.82
CA ALA A 105 0.31 -2.48 7.12
C ALA A 105 -0.80 -1.95 8.05
N LEU A 106 -2.04 -2.42 7.88
CA LEU A 106 -3.16 -2.10 8.75
C LEU A 106 -3.04 -2.77 10.12
N VAL A 107 -2.70 -4.06 10.16
CA VAL A 107 -2.49 -4.81 11.40
C VAL A 107 -1.42 -4.16 12.26
N VAL A 108 -0.27 -3.77 11.69
CA VAL A 108 0.79 -3.07 12.43
C VAL A 108 0.29 -1.76 13.05
N ARG A 109 -0.55 -1.01 12.33
CA ARG A 109 -1.07 0.29 12.80
C ARG A 109 -2.10 0.15 13.89
N LEU A 110 -3.01 -0.81 13.73
CA LEU A 110 -4.09 -1.08 14.68
C LEU A 110 -3.59 -1.83 15.93
N ASN A 111 -2.51 -2.61 15.82
CA ASN A 111 -1.94 -3.34 16.94
C ASN A 111 -1.02 -2.44 17.78
N ARG A 112 -1.57 -1.70 18.74
CA ARG A 112 -0.79 -0.75 19.56
C ARG A 112 0.21 -1.43 20.51
N ASN A 113 -0.05 -2.67 20.92
CA ASN A 113 0.67 -3.35 22.02
C ASN A 113 1.65 -4.43 21.53
N GLY A 114 1.87 -4.54 20.23
CA GLY A 114 2.77 -5.56 19.67
C GLY A 114 4.25 -5.20 19.83
N PRO A 115 5.16 -6.19 19.72
CA PRO A 115 6.60 -5.94 19.84
C PRO A 115 7.10 -4.97 18.76
N HIS A 116 7.66 -3.83 19.19
CA HIS A 116 8.07 -2.74 18.29
C HIS A 116 9.03 -3.18 17.17
N GLN A 117 10.00 -4.05 17.48
CA GLN A 117 10.97 -4.53 16.49
C GLN A 117 10.29 -5.32 15.36
N VAL A 118 9.38 -6.24 15.71
CA VAL A 118 8.64 -7.06 14.74
C VAL A 118 7.71 -6.18 13.91
N GLN A 119 7.00 -5.25 14.55
CA GLN A 119 6.13 -4.31 13.85
C GLN A 119 6.87 -3.42 12.87
N ARG A 120 8.07 -2.95 13.24
CA ARG A 120 8.91 -2.14 12.35
C ARG A 120 9.34 -2.92 11.13
N VAL A 121 9.80 -4.16 11.30
CA VAL A 121 10.19 -5.04 10.19
C VAL A 121 9.00 -5.30 9.27
N ILE A 122 7.83 -5.65 9.83
CA ILE A 122 6.62 -5.89 9.05
C ILE A 122 6.17 -4.62 8.31
N SER A 123 6.18 -3.46 8.98
CA SER A 123 5.81 -2.17 8.40
C SER A 123 6.68 -1.82 7.19
N VAL A 124 8.00 -1.98 7.34
CA VAL A 124 8.97 -1.72 6.28
C VAL A 124 8.78 -2.72 5.12
N ALA A 125 8.66 -4.02 5.42
CA ALA A 125 8.42 -5.03 4.39
C ALA A 125 7.13 -4.73 3.61
N ALA A 126 6.03 -4.48 4.33
CA ALA A 126 4.76 -4.10 3.71
C ALA A 126 4.88 -2.80 2.87
N ALA A 127 5.66 -1.82 3.33
CA ALA A 127 5.87 -0.58 2.58
C ALA A 127 6.61 -0.85 1.25
N VAL A 128 7.63 -1.71 1.28
CA VAL A 128 8.37 -2.14 0.09
C VAL A 128 7.44 -2.86 -0.88
N TYR A 129 6.61 -3.80 -0.43
CA TYR A 129 5.63 -4.47 -1.29
C TYR A 129 4.57 -3.51 -1.85
N CYS A 130 4.12 -2.53 -1.06
CA CYS A 130 3.17 -1.53 -1.53
C CYS A 130 3.77 -0.62 -2.61
N VAL A 131 5.03 -0.17 -2.47
CA VAL A 131 5.73 0.61 -3.51
C VAL A 131 6.00 -0.27 -4.73
N VAL A 132 6.61 -1.43 -4.47
CA VAL A 132 6.57 -2.69 -5.22
C VAL A 132 5.49 -2.75 -6.30
N GLY A 133 4.32 -3.15 -5.82
CA GLY A 133 3.11 -3.33 -6.58
C GLY A 133 2.55 -2.03 -7.15
N ALA A 134 2.67 -0.89 -6.46
CA ALA A 134 2.20 0.39 -7.02
C ALA A 134 2.94 0.78 -8.29
N VAL A 135 4.25 0.55 -8.32
CA VAL A 135 5.06 0.77 -9.50
C VAL A 135 4.73 -0.25 -10.59
N ALA A 136 4.67 -1.54 -10.25
CA ALA A 136 4.32 -2.61 -11.19
C ALA A 136 2.90 -2.49 -11.78
N LEU A 137 1.99 -1.79 -11.09
CA LEU A 137 0.61 -1.56 -11.50
C LEU A 137 0.37 -0.12 -12.00
N LEU A 138 1.41 0.66 -12.28
CA LEU A 138 1.26 2.04 -12.78
C LEU A 138 0.27 2.21 -13.94
N PRO A 139 0.14 1.29 -14.93
CA PRO A 139 -0.86 1.40 -15.98
C PRO A 139 -2.29 1.53 -15.45
N TYR A 140 -2.62 0.89 -14.32
CA TYR A 140 -3.95 0.96 -13.71
C TYR A 140 -4.34 2.37 -13.28
N THR A 141 -3.37 3.26 -13.01
CA THR A 141 -3.66 4.66 -12.67
C THR A 141 -4.35 5.44 -13.81
N ALA A 142 -4.21 4.99 -15.05
CA ALA A 142 -4.92 5.57 -16.19
C ALA A 142 -6.43 5.29 -16.13
N ALA A 143 -6.84 4.22 -15.44
CA ALA A 143 -8.22 3.75 -15.45
C ALA A 143 -9.22 4.73 -14.81
N PRO A 144 -9.01 5.22 -13.57
CA PRO A 144 -9.88 6.23 -12.96
C PRO A 144 -9.54 7.67 -13.44
N GLY A 145 -8.39 7.87 -14.09
CA GLY A 145 -7.82 9.18 -14.38
C GLY A 145 -7.04 9.77 -13.18
N GLU A 146 -6.10 10.67 -13.48
CA GLU A 146 -5.13 11.17 -12.49
C GLU A 146 -5.78 11.89 -11.30
N PHE A 147 -6.80 12.72 -11.56
CA PHE A 147 -7.50 13.44 -10.51
C PHE A 147 -8.22 12.49 -9.53
N VAL A 148 -8.92 11.49 -10.05
CA VAL A 148 -9.64 10.51 -9.21
C VAL A 148 -8.65 9.64 -8.45
N PHE A 149 -7.52 9.27 -9.07
CA PHE A 149 -6.45 8.56 -8.37
C PHE A 149 -5.87 9.36 -7.21
N LEU A 150 -5.67 10.68 -7.39
CA LEU A 150 -5.19 11.55 -6.31
C LEU A 150 -6.20 11.68 -5.16
N LEU A 151 -7.50 11.78 -5.48
CA LEU A 151 -8.56 11.75 -4.46
C LEU A 151 -8.58 10.43 -3.69
N LEU A 152 -8.45 9.31 -4.39
CA LEU A 152 -8.38 7.98 -3.78
C LEU A 152 -7.13 7.84 -2.90
N LEU A 153 -5.98 8.34 -3.35
CA LEU A 153 -4.75 8.36 -2.57
C LEU A 153 -4.91 9.20 -1.29
N ALA A 154 -5.55 10.37 -1.39
CA ALA A 154 -5.86 11.21 -0.23
C ALA A 154 -6.80 10.49 0.75
N PHE A 155 -7.81 9.78 0.25
CA PHE A 155 -8.72 8.97 1.05
C PHE A 155 -8.00 7.82 1.77
N CYS A 156 -7.19 7.03 1.05
CA CYS A 156 -6.35 5.98 1.63
C CYS A 156 -5.36 6.55 2.65
N GLY A 157 -4.77 7.71 2.38
CA GLY A 157 -3.93 8.44 3.32
C GLY A 157 -4.67 8.82 4.60
N GLY A 158 -5.94 9.22 4.48
CA GLY A 158 -6.86 9.44 5.60
C GLY A 158 -7.08 8.17 6.44
N ILE A 159 -7.36 7.03 5.80
CA ILE A 159 -7.53 5.73 6.47
C ILE A 159 -6.26 5.34 7.22
N VAL A 160 -5.11 5.38 6.54
CA VAL A 160 -3.82 5.02 7.14
C VAL A 160 -3.50 5.93 8.32
N ARG A 161 -3.74 7.24 8.19
CA ARG A 161 -3.55 8.20 9.28
C ARG A 161 -4.50 7.94 10.46
N ALA A 162 -5.76 7.62 10.19
CA ALA A 162 -6.74 7.28 11.22
C ALA A 162 -6.35 6.01 11.97
N ALA A 163 -5.89 4.96 11.27
CA ALA A 163 -5.40 3.72 11.88
C ALA A 163 -4.15 3.92 12.76
N THR A 164 -3.49 5.07 12.65
CA THR A 164 -2.27 5.40 13.41
C THR A 164 -2.57 6.21 14.68
N ARG A 165 -3.79 6.71 14.87
CA ARG A 165 -4.20 7.48 16.07
C ARG A 165 -4.77 6.55 17.13
#